data_AF-A0A853JBE7-F1
#
_entry.id   AF-A0A853JBE7-F1
#
_cell.length_a   1.000
_cell.length_b   1.000
_cell.length_c   1.000
_cell.angle_alpha   90.00
_cell.angle_beta   90.00
_cell.angle_gamma   90.00
#
_symmetry.space_group_name_H-M   'P 1'
#
loop_
_entity.id
_entity.type
_entity.pdbx_description
1 polymer ?
#
loop_
_entity_poly.entity_id
_entity_poly.type
_entity_poly.pdbx_seq_one_letter_code
_entity_poly.pdbx_strand_id
1 'polypeptide(L)'
;MPTFLRRLSAAACIALAVAACTPPTTINVEGASVSVKQDGTVQLRARDGGRAVIAADGALTIDGEPVELTAQQQALLRDYHGDLIRIRQGALDIAGQGVALGGKAVTEALKGVLSGNPGDIEQKIDSEAAKIEAEAEKLEAHAEALKARQREIARQLPRLRPYLIEDAAELAEALTDGESA
;
A
#
# COMPACT_ATOMS: atom_id res chain seq x y z
N MET A 1 -46.67 34.81 -8.00
CA MET A 1 -45.98 35.12 -9.27
C MET A 1 -45.58 36.59 -9.25
N PRO A 2 -44.46 37.01 -9.85
CA PRO A 2 -43.14 36.39 -9.90
C PRO A 2 -42.01 37.42 -9.60
N THR A 3 -40.80 36.99 -9.29
CA THR A 3 -39.60 37.71 -9.75
C THR A 3 -38.42 36.76 -9.85
N PHE A 4 -37.98 36.61 -11.09
CA PHE A 4 -36.81 35.89 -11.55
C PHE A 4 -35.52 36.57 -11.05
N LEU A 5 -34.41 35.82 -11.21
CA LEU A 5 -33.05 36.30 -11.44
C LEU A 5 -32.15 36.60 -10.21
N ARG A 6 -31.28 35.64 -9.90
CA ARG A 6 -29.83 35.93 -9.84
C ARG A 6 -29.00 34.71 -10.24
N ARG A 7 -28.63 34.68 -11.52
CA ARG A 7 -27.41 34.00 -11.97
C ARG A 7 -26.21 34.84 -11.50
N LEU A 8 -25.14 34.20 -11.03
CA LEU A 8 -23.74 34.38 -11.48
C LEU A 8 -22.74 33.83 -10.44
N SER A 9 -21.90 32.91 -10.92
CA SER A 9 -20.44 32.82 -10.71
C SER A 9 -19.85 32.70 -9.29
N ALA A 10 -19.26 31.53 -9.01
CA ALA A 10 -17.91 31.39 -8.43
C ALA A 10 -17.46 29.93 -8.65
N ALA A 11 -16.68 29.68 -9.70
CA ALA A 11 -15.22 29.51 -9.61
C ALA A 11 -14.84 28.06 -9.33
N ALA A 12 -14.62 27.34 -10.43
CA ALA A 12 -13.82 26.14 -10.45
C ALA A 12 -12.41 26.49 -9.96
N CYS A 13 -12.01 25.91 -8.83
CA CYS A 13 -10.61 25.79 -8.43
C CYS A 13 -10.31 24.29 -8.33
N ILE A 14 -10.24 23.62 -9.47
CA ILE A 14 -9.58 22.31 -9.55
C ILE A 14 -8.08 22.61 -9.55
N ALA A 15 -7.51 22.72 -8.35
CA ALA A 15 -6.06 22.76 -8.19
C ALA A 15 -5.51 21.34 -8.43
N LEU A 16 -5.18 21.02 -9.69
CA LEU A 16 -4.27 19.90 -10.00
C LEU A 16 -2.86 20.29 -9.54
N ALA A 17 -2.56 20.01 -8.28
CA ALA A 17 -1.18 19.83 -7.83
C ALA A 17 -0.97 18.32 -7.63
N VAL A 18 -0.85 17.56 -8.73
CA VAL A 18 -0.34 16.19 -8.65
C VAL A 18 1.17 16.31 -8.54
N ALA A 19 1.65 16.69 -7.36
CA ALA A 19 2.98 16.27 -6.95
C ALA A 19 2.93 14.74 -6.94
N ALA A 20 3.71 14.09 -7.80
CA ALA A 20 3.96 12.65 -7.72
C ALA A 20 4.78 12.34 -6.45
N CYS A 21 4.22 12.67 -5.29
CA CYS A 21 4.68 12.12 -4.03
C CYS A 21 4.24 10.67 -4.05
N THR A 22 5.16 9.74 -4.28
CA THR A 22 4.93 8.36 -3.86
C THR A 22 4.86 8.40 -2.33
N PRO A 23 3.68 8.23 -1.70
CA PRO A 23 3.57 8.31 -0.27
C PRO A 23 4.33 7.14 0.37
N PRO A 24 4.85 7.30 1.60
CA PRO A 24 5.28 6.16 2.38
C PRO A 24 4.10 5.22 2.59
N THR A 25 4.29 3.93 2.33
CA THR A 25 3.26 2.92 2.62
C THR A 25 3.39 2.54 4.08
N THR A 26 2.32 2.72 4.85
CA THR A 26 2.25 2.33 6.26
C THR A 26 1.16 1.29 6.40
N ILE A 27 1.53 0.14 6.95
CA ILE A 27 0.63 -0.93 7.35
C ILE A 27 0.46 -0.77 8.86
N ASN A 28 -0.75 -0.50 9.32
CA ASN A 28 -1.08 -0.41 10.74
C ASN A 28 -1.85 -1.67 11.12
N VAL A 29 -1.42 -2.33 12.19
CA VAL A 29 -2.10 -3.52 12.74
C VAL A 29 -2.11 -3.39 14.25
N GLU A 30 -3.30 -3.22 14.81
CA GLU A 30 -3.62 -3.14 16.23
C GLU A 30 -2.49 -2.56 17.11
N GLY A 31 -2.04 -1.34 16.83
CA GLY A 31 -1.02 -0.61 17.62
C GLY A 31 0.44 -0.94 17.29
N ALA A 32 0.73 -1.94 16.46
CA ALA A 32 2.01 -2.08 15.77
C ALA A 32 1.91 -1.48 14.37
N SER A 33 3.01 -0.95 13.84
CA SER A 33 3.03 -0.48 12.45
C SER A 33 4.33 -0.76 11.74
N VAL A 34 4.20 -1.03 10.44
CA VAL A 34 5.31 -1.24 9.51
C VAL A 34 5.21 -0.13 8.46
N SER A 35 6.27 0.65 8.32
CA SER A 35 6.34 1.69 7.29
C SER A 35 7.57 1.51 6.42
N VAL A 36 7.34 1.55 5.10
CA VAL A 36 8.41 1.55 4.11
C VAL A 36 8.65 3.00 3.69
N LYS A 37 9.84 3.51 3.99
CA LYS A 37 10.26 4.87 3.65
C LYS A 37 10.66 4.96 2.18
N GLN A 38 10.77 6.20 1.68
CA GLN A 38 11.11 6.45 0.28
C GLN A 38 12.53 5.99 -0.09
N ASP A 39 13.46 6.03 0.87
CA ASP A 39 14.83 5.52 0.74
C ASP A 39 14.91 3.98 0.80
N GLY A 40 13.77 3.31 0.93
CA GLY A 40 13.68 1.86 1.08
C GLY A 40 13.82 1.39 2.53
N THR A 41 14.10 2.25 3.50
CA THR A 41 14.23 1.84 4.90
C THR A 41 12.89 1.33 5.45
N VAL A 42 12.91 0.18 6.15
CA VAL A 42 11.74 -0.36 6.85
C VAL A 42 11.78 0.09 8.30
N GLN A 43 10.75 0.79 8.76
CA GLN A 43 10.59 1.15 10.18
C GLN A 43 9.43 0.38 10.79
N LEU A 44 9.70 -0.27 11.91
CA LEU A 44 8.73 -1.01 12.72
C LEU A 44 8.46 -0.23 14.01
N ARG A 45 7.21 -0.20 14.43
CA ARG A 45 6.77 0.33 15.72
C ARG A 45 6.03 -0.75 16.48
N ALA A 46 6.45 -0.97 17.73
CA ALA A 46 5.75 -1.84 18.67
C ALA A 46 4.62 -1.08 19.38
N ARG A 47 3.66 -1.82 19.96
CA ARG A 47 2.50 -1.25 20.69
C ARG A 47 2.90 -0.36 21.86
N ASP A 48 4.04 -0.63 22.48
CA ASP A 48 4.60 0.14 23.60
C ASP A 48 5.38 1.39 23.17
N GLY A 49 5.45 1.67 21.86
CA GLY A 49 6.15 2.81 21.28
C GLY A 49 7.60 2.56 20.89
N GLY A 50 8.14 1.37 21.19
CA GLY A 50 9.47 0.94 20.76
C GLY A 50 9.64 1.08 19.26
N ARG A 51 10.88 1.32 18.81
CA ARG A 51 11.19 1.47 17.38
C ARG A 51 12.25 0.47 16.94
N ALA A 52 12.01 -0.21 15.84
CA ALA A 52 13.05 -0.96 15.13
C ALA A 52 13.19 -0.46 13.70
N VAL A 53 14.40 -0.53 13.16
CA VAL A 53 14.69 -0.15 11.78
C VAL A 53 15.47 -1.26 11.12
N ILE A 54 15.02 -1.67 9.93
CA ILE A 54 15.69 -2.65 9.08
C ILE A 54 16.17 -1.93 7.82
N ALA A 55 17.49 -1.90 7.63
CA ALA A 55 18.11 -1.37 6.42
C ALA A 55 18.06 -2.40 5.27
N ALA A 56 18.35 -1.94 4.05
CA ALA A 56 18.28 -2.77 2.84
C ALA A 56 19.24 -3.97 2.85
N ASP A 57 20.35 -3.89 3.59
CA ASP A 57 21.33 -4.97 3.76
C ASP A 57 20.98 -5.93 4.92
N GLY A 58 19.84 -5.71 5.58
CA GLY A 58 19.36 -6.49 6.71
C GLY A 58 19.95 -6.08 8.05
N ALA A 59 20.73 -4.99 8.12
CA ALA A 59 21.15 -4.44 9.39
C ALA A 59 19.93 -4.00 10.22
N LEU A 60 19.96 -4.30 11.52
CA LEU A 60 18.88 -4.05 12.46
C LEU A 60 19.33 -3.06 13.52
N THR A 61 18.51 -2.05 13.78
CA THR A 61 18.58 -1.25 14.99
C THR A 61 17.29 -1.36 15.79
N ILE A 62 17.40 -1.34 17.13
CA ILE A 62 16.28 -1.27 18.06
C ILE A 62 16.53 -0.08 18.99
N ASP A 63 15.57 0.84 19.03
CA ASP A 63 15.64 2.12 19.73
C ASP A 63 16.90 2.94 19.41
N GLY A 64 17.40 2.79 18.17
CA GLY A 64 18.61 3.46 17.67
C GLY A 64 19.90 2.69 17.90
N GLU A 65 19.88 1.62 18.69
CA GLU A 65 21.06 0.81 18.99
C GLU A 65 21.22 -0.34 17.97
N PRO A 66 22.42 -0.56 17.41
CA PRO A 66 22.65 -1.67 16.51
C PRO A 66 22.53 -3.02 17.23
N VAL A 67 21.90 -3.98 16.56
CA VAL A 67 21.80 -5.35 17.04
C VAL A 67 22.83 -6.19 16.30
N GLU A 68 23.68 -6.89 17.06
CA GLU A 68 24.59 -7.89 16.49
C GLU A 68 23.79 -9.07 15.93
N LEU A 69 23.99 -9.36 14.64
CA LEU A 69 23.28 -10.41 13.91
C LEU A 69 24.25 -11.46 13.41
N THR A 70 23.83 -12.72 13.40
CA THR A 70 24.50 -13.75 12.61
C THR A 70 24.23 -13.52 11.12
N ALA A 71 25.08 -14.10 10.25
CA ALA A 71 24.85 -14.04 8.81
C ALA A 71 23.47 -14.60 8.40
N GLN A 72 22.99 -15.62 9.11
CA GLN A 72 21.66 -16.21 8.87
C GLN A 72 20.54 -15.24 9.27
N GLN A 73 20.65 -14.60 10.44
CA GLN A 73 19.68 -13.61 10.90
C GLN A 73 19.63 -12.40 9.97
N GLN A 74 20.79 -11.89 9.54
CA GLN A 74 20.86 -10.76 8.61
C GLN A 74 20.27 -11.11 7.23
N ALA A 75 20.50 -12.33 6.74
CA ALA A 75 19.86 -12.81 5.50
C ALA A 75 18.34 -12.85 5.64
N LEU A 76 17.84 -13.36 6.77
CA LEU A 76 16.40 -13.42 7.04
C LEU A 76 15.76 -12.02 7.06
N LEU A 77 16.44 -11.03 7.62
CA LEU A 77 15.96 -9.64 7.65
C LEU A 77 16.06 -8.96 6.28
N ARG A 78 17.06 -9.26 5.45
CA ARG A 78 17.09 -8.81 4.05
C ARG A 78 15.91 -9.33 3.26
N ASP A 79 15.59 -10.61 3.42
CA ASP A 79 14.46 -11.16 2.68
C ASP A 79 13.14 -10.55 3.18
N TYR A 80 13.00 -10.33 4.48
CA TYR A 80 11.83 -9.67 5.07
C TYR A 80 11.67 -8.24 4.56
N HIS A 81 12.77 -7.50 4.49
CA HIS A 81 12.83 -6.19 3.86
C HIS A 81 12.35 -6.26 2.41
N GLY A 82 12.90 -7.18 1.61
CA GLY A 82 12.52 -7.37 0.21
C GLY A 82 11.06 -7.73 0.00
N ASP A 83 10.47 -8.55 0.89
CA ASP A 83 9.05 -8.90 0.85
C ASP A 83 8.16 -7.66 1.05
N LEU A 84 8.50 -6.80 2.03
CA LEU A 84 7.76 -5.56 2.30
C LEU A 84 7.88 -4.56 1.14
N ILE A 85 9.05 -4.48 0.49
CA ILE A 85 9.22 -3.66 -0.72
C ILE A 85 8.29 -4.15 -1.84
N ARG A 86 8.21 -5.46 -2.07
CA ARG A 86 7.35 -6.05 -3.12
C ARG A 86 5.87 -5.82 -2.84
N ILE A 87 5.45 -5.98 -1.59
CA ILE A 87 4.07 -5.66 -1.15
C ILE A 87 3.75 -4.19 -1.45
N ARG A 88 4.66 -3.25 -1.10
CA ARG A 88 4.50 -1.82 -1.43
C ARG A 88 4.38 -1.59 -2.93
N GLN A 89 5.22 -2.23 -3.74
CA GLN A 89 5.20 -2.08 -5.19
C GLN A 89 3.87 -2.59 -5.77
N GLY A 90 3.43 -3.78 -5.37
CA GLY A 90 2.13 -4.33 -5.78
C GLY A 90 0.96 -3.41 -5.41
N ALA A 91 0.97 -2.84 -4.21
CA ALA A 91 -0.06 -1.88 -3.78
C ALA A 91 -0.05 -0.59 -4.64
N LEU A 92 1.13 -0.07 -5.00
CA LEU A 92 1.24 1.10 -5.88
C LEU A 92 0.78 0.79 -7.31
N ASP A 93 1.07 -0.41 -7.82
CA ASP A 93 0.64 -0.84 -9.14
C ASP A 93 -0.89 -1.00 -9.21
N ILE A 94 -1.50 -1.61 -8.19
CA ILE A 94 -2.96 -1.71 -8.03
C ILE A 94 -3.57 -0.30 -7.96
N ALA A 95 -3.04 0.60 -7.13
CA ALA A 95 -3.53 1.96 -7.00
C ALA A 95 -3.46 2.74 -8.34
N GLY A 96 -2.35 2.59 -9.08
CA GLY A 96 -2.18 3.19 -10.40
C GLY A 96 -3.18 2.66 -11.42
N GLN A 97 -3.45 1.35 -11.43
CA GLN A 97 -4.45 0.72 -12.28
C GLN A 97 -5.88 1.19 -11.92
N GLY A 98 -6.20 1.33 -10.64
CA GLY A 98 -7.48 1.86 -10.17
C GLY A 98 -7.74 3.31 -10.62
N VAL A 99 -6.73 4.19 -10.52
CA VAL A 99 -6.82 5.56 -11.04
C VAL A 99 -7.03 5.58 -12.56
N ALA A 100 -6.30 4.73 -13.29
CA ALA A 100 -6.45 4.63 -14.74
C ALA A 100 -7.86 4.15 -15.14
N LEU A 101 -8.41 3.17 -14.43
CA LEU A 101 -9.77 2.65 -14.65
C LEU A 101 -10.83 3.71 -14.37
N GLY A 102 -10.77 4.40 -13.22
CA GLY A 102 -11.70 5.47 -12.89
C GLY A 102 -11.63 6.67 -13.84
N GLY A 103 -10.43 7.07 -14.26
CA GLY A 103 -10.22 8.12 -15.26
C GLY A 103 -10.77 7.77 -16.65
N LYS A 104 -10.60 6.50 -17.08
CA LYS A 104 -11.20 5.97 -18.30
C LYS A 104 -12.72 5.97 -18.20
N ALA A 105 -13.30 5.46 -17.11
CA ALA A 105 -14.75 5.42 -16.91
C ALA A 105 -15.41 6.81 -16.97
N VAL A 106 -14.81 7.83 -16.33
CA VAL A 106 -15.31 9.22 -16.41
C VAL A 106 -15.21 9.77 -17.84
N THR A 107 -14.07 9.57 -18.51
CA THR A 107 -13.87 10.03 -19.89
C THR A 107 -14.83 9.34 -20.87
N GLU A 108 -15.07 8.05 -20.67
CA GLU A 108 -15.93 7.23 -21.52
C GLU A 108 -17.42 7.45 -21.22
N ALA A 109 -17.82 7.78 -20.00
CA ALA A 109 -19.17 8.27 -19.70
C ALA A 109 -19.46 9.59 -20.44
N LEU A 110 -18.50 10.53 -20.45
CA LEU A 110 -18.62 11.75 -21.25
C LEU A 110 -18.71 11.45 -22.75
N LYS A 111 -17.92 10.51 -23.26
CA LYS A 111 -17.98 10.11 -24.68
C LYS A 111 -19.27 9.35 -25.02
N GLY A 112 -19.74 8.44 -24.17
CA GLY A 112 -20.93 7.63 -24.41
C GLY A 112 -22.21 8.45 -24.50
N VAL A 113 -22.32 9.52 -23.71
CA VAL A 113 -23.37 10.54 -23.85
C VAL A 113 -23.30 11.27 -25.20
N LEU A 114 -22.11 11.40 -25.78
CA LEU A 114 -21.87 12.09 -27.05
C LEU A 114 -21.89 11.16 -28.29
N SER A 115 -21.57 9.87 -28.15
CA SER A 115 -21.30 8.95 -29.27
C SER A 115 -22.23 7.73 -29.35
N GLY A 116 -23.05 7.45 -28.32
CA GLY A 116 -24.11 6.43 -28.37
C GLY A 116 -23.66 4.97 -28.50
N ASN A 117 -22.41 4.63 -28.12
CA ASN A 117 -21.84 3.29 -28.33
C ASN A 117 -21.17 2.72 -27.06
N PRO A 118 -21.95 2.13 -26.13
CA PRO A 118 -21.48 1.73 -24.80
C PRO A 118 -20.80 0.34 -24.72
N GLY A 119 -21.02 -0.57 -25.69
CA GLY A 119 -20.61 -1.98 -25.55
C GLY A 119 -19.08 -2.24 -25.58
N ASP A 120 -18.31 -1.50 -26.38
CA ASP A 120 -16.84 -1.66 -26.46
C ASP A 120 -16.11 -1.13 -25.21
N ILE A 121 -16.81 -0.34 -24.39
CA ILE A 121 -16.31 0.28 -23.16
C ILE A 121 -16.36 -0.72 -22.02
N GLU A 122 -17.48 -1.42 -21.85
CA GLU A 122 -17.67 -2.43 -20.80
C GLU A 122 -16.61 -3.54 -20.88
N GLN A 123 -16.34 -4.08 -22.07
CA GLN A 123 -15.34 -5.14 -22.25
C GLN A 123 -13.91 -4.70 -21.88
N LYS A 124 -13.56 -3.43 -22.10
CA LYS A 124 -12.26 -2.88 -21.68
C LYS A 124 -12.18 -2.64 -20.18
N ILE A 125 -13.28 -2.17 -19.58
CA ILE A 125 -13.38 -1.99 -18.13
C ILE A 125 -13.22 -3.35 -17.44
N ASP A 126 -13.94 -4.38 -17.89
CA ASP A 126 -13.86 -5.73 -17.35
C ASP A 126 -12.44 -6.32 -17.47
N SER A 127 -11.78 -6.12 -18.61
CA SER A 127 -10.40 -6.60 -18.80
C SER A 127 -9.39 -5.92 -17.88
N GLU A 128 -9.57 -4.64 -17.54
CA GLU A 128 -8.67 -3.94 -16.61
C GLU A 128 -8.99 -4.31 -15.16
N ALA A 129 -10.28 -4.52 -14.82
CA ALA A 129 -10.70 -5.02 -13.52
C ALA A 129 -10.10 -6.42 -13.24
N ALA A 130 -10.14 -7.33 -14.21
CA ALA A 130 -9.55 -8.66 -14.07
C ALA A 130 -8.02 -8.64 -13.83
N LYS A 131 -7.30 -7.62 -14.33
CA LYS A 131 -5.87 -7.46 -14.02
C LYS A 131 -5.64 -6.99 -12.60
N ILE A 132 -6.46 -6.06 -12.13
CA ILE A 132 -6.43 -5.58 -10.74
C ILE A 132 -6.70 -6.74 -9.78
N GLU A 133 -7.69 -7.58 -10.08
CA GLU A 133 -7.98 -8.81 -9.32
C GLU A 133 -6.76 -9.76 -9.29
N ALA A 134 -6.13 -10.02 -10.44
CA ALA A 134 -4.94 -10.89 -10.49
C ALA A 134 -3.73 -10.33 -9.72
N GLU A 135 -3.55 -9.01 -9.67
CA GLU A 135 -2.51 -8.39 -8.82
C GLU A 135 -2.87 -8.47 -7.33
N ALA A 136 -4.16 -8.36 -6.98
CA ALA A 136 -4.62 -8.55 -5.61
C ALA A 136 -4.37 -10.00 -5.11
N GLU A 137 -4.63 -11.02 -5.93
CA GLU A 137 -4.30 -12.42 -5.60
C GLU A 137 -2.79 -12.62 -5.32
N LYS A 138 -1.92 -11.95 -6.07
CA LYS A 138 -0.46 -12.00 -5.81
C LYS A 138 -0.12 -11.32 -4.48
N LEU A 139 -0.79 -10.22 -4.14
CA LEU A 139 -0.58 -9.52 -2.87
C LEU A 139 -0.95 -10.40 -1.68
N GLU A 140 -2.03 -11.18 -1.79
CA GLU A 140 -2.39 -12.20 -0.79
C GLU A 140 -1.30 -13.26 -0.63
N ALA A 141 -0.77 -13.80 -1.74
CA ALA A 141 0.32 -14.77 -1.69
C ALA A 141 1.59 -14.18 -1.05
N HIS A 142 1.87 -12.89 -1.30
CA HIS A 142 2.96 -12.16 -0.65
C HIS A 142 2.71 -11.97 0.86
N ALA A 143 1.47 -11.70 1.27
CA ALA A 143 1.11 -11.60 2.69
C ALA A 143 1.33 -12.95 3.41
N GLU A 144 0.97 -14.08 2.81
CA GLU A 144 1.24 -15.41 3.39
C GLU A 144 2.73 -15.72 3.53
N ALA A 145 3.53 -15.40 2.50
CA ALA A 145 4.98 -15.54 2.56
C ALA A 145 5.59 -14.67 3.67
N LEU A 146 5.11 -13.43 3.81
CA LEU A 146 5.55 -12.51 4.86
C LEU A 146 5.27 -13.10 6.25
N LYS A 147 4.09 -13.70 6.47
CA LYS A 147 3.73 -14.36 7.75
C LYS A 147 4.68 -15.50 8.09
N ALA A 148 4.95 -16.38 7.12
CA ALA A 148 5.89 -17.48 7.33
C ALA A 148 7.27 -16.97 7.75
N ARG A 149 7.72 -15.88 7.13
CA ARG A 149 9.00 -15.24 7.46
C ARG A 149 8.99 -14.57 8.83
N GLN A 150 7.91 -13.90 9.22
CA GLN A 150 7.77 -13.32 10.55
C GLN A 150 7.83 -14.38 11.65
N ARG A 151 7.22 -15.56 11.44
CA ARG A 151 7.34 -16.68 12.38
C ARG A 151 8.79 -17.15 12.52
N GLU A 152 9.55 -17.18 11.42
CA GLU A 152 10.97 -17.51 11.47
C GLU A 152 11.79 -16.45 12.21
N ILE A 153 11.52 -15.17 11.96
CA ILE A 153 12.16 -14.05 12.67
C ILE A 153 11.84 -14.13 14.16
N ALA A 154 10.59 -14.39 14.54
CA ALA A 154 10.19 -14.53 15.93
C ALA A 154 10.96 -15.63 16.66
N ARG A 155 11.31 -16.72 15.97
CA ARG A 155 12.10 -17.84 16.51
C ARG A 155 13.58 -17.49 16.64
N GLN A 156 14.18 -16.88 15.61
CA GLN A 156 15.61 -16.60 15.57
C GLN A 156 16.02 -15.29 16.25
N LEU A 157 15.10 -14.32 16.32
CA LEU A 157 15.28 -12.98 16.88
C LEU A 157 14.11 -12.63 17.82
N PRO A 158 14.06 -13.23 19.04
CA PRO A 158 12.97 -13.00 19.98
C PRO A 158 12.75 -11.52 20.34
N ARG A 159 13.81 -10.69 20.25
CA ARG A 159 13.75 -9.24 20.47
C ARG A 159 12.87 -8.50 19.45
N LEU A 160 12.65 -9.08 18.27
CA LEU A 160 11.76 -8.49 17.27
C LEU A 160 10.28 -8.82 17.49
N ARG A 161 9.94 -9.79 18.35
CA ARG A 161 8.54 -10.20 18.58
C ARG A 161 7.58 -9.04 18.86
N PRO A 162 7.92 -8.02 19.67
CA PRO A 162 7.03 -6.88 19.93
C PRO A 162 6.69 -6.04 18.68
N TYR A 163 7.46 -6.21 17.59
CA TYR A 163 7.38 -5.44 16.36
C TYR A 163 6.74 -6.19 15.19
N LEU A 164 6.45 -7.49 15.37
CA LEU A 164 5.88 -8.34 14.32
C LEU A 164 4.36 -8.24 14.33
N ILE A 165 3.77 -8.41 13.15
CA ILE A 165 2.33 -8.44 12.97
C ILE A 165 1.86 -9.88 13.22
N GLU A 166 1.12 -10.08 14.32
CA GLU A 166 0.69 -11.41 14.73
C GLU A 166 -0.54 -11.91 13.95
N ASP A 167 -1.42 -11.00 13.46
CA ASP A 167 -2.64 -11.37 12.76
C ASP A 167 -2.52 -11.28 11.22
N ALA A 168 -2.90 -12.40 10.61
CA ALA A 168 -2.82 -12.71 9.21
C ALA A 168 -3.93 -12.01 8.39
N ALA A 169 -5.13 -11.92 8.96
CA ALA A 169 -6.28 -11.31 8.32
C ALA A 169 -6.13 -9.79 8.31
N GLU A 170 -5.60 -9.23 9.40
CA GLU A 170 -5.43 -7.79 9.57
C GLU A 170 -4.35 -7.21 8.64
N LEU A 171 -3.32 -8.01 8.31
CA LEU A 171 -2.32 -7.65 7.30
C LEU A 171 -2.90 -7.60 5.89
N ALA A 172 -3.83 -8.50 5.56
CA ALA A 172 -4.52 -8.48 4.27
C ALA A 172 -5.52 -7.32 4.21
N GLU A 173 -6.30 -7.12 5.26
CA GLU A 173 -7.27 -6.02 5.39
C GLU A 173 -6.57 -4.65 5.33
N ALA A 174 -5.46 -4.46 6.05
CA ALA A 174 -4.67 -3.22 6.00
C ALA A 174 -3.99 -2.97 4.64
N LEU A 175 -3.86 -3.99 3.79
CA LEU A 175 -3.37 -3.86 2.42
C LEU A 175 -4.50 -3.60 1.40
N THR A 176 -5.74 -3.99 1.72
CA THR A 176 -6.92 -3.82 0.84
C THR A 176 -7.70 -2.54 1.15
N ASP A 177 -7.82 -2.17 2.43
CA ASP A 177 -8.45 -0.93 2.88
C ASP A 177 -7.40 0.17 2.88
N GLY A 178 -7.21 0.79 1.72
CA GLY A 178 -6.52 2.07 1.58
C GLY A 178 -7.27 3.22 2.25
N GLU A 179 -7.70 3.08 3.50
CA GLU A 179 -8.29 4.17 4.26
C GLU A 179 -7.20 5.16 4.63
N SER A 180 -7.13 6.17 3.78
CA SER A 180 -6.24 7.32 3.91
C SER A 180 -6.70 8.12 5.13
N ALA A 181 -5.85 8.16 6.16
CA ALA A 181 -5.93 9.18 7.20
C ALA A 181 -5.78 10.59 6.60
#